data_AF-A0A7C5WEN8-F1
#
_entry.id   AF-A0A7C5WEN8-F1
#
_cell.length_a   1.000
_cell.length_b   1.000
_cell.length_c   1.000
_cell.angle_alpha   90.00
_cell.angle_beta   90.00
_cell.angle_gamma   90.00
#
_symmetry.space_group_name_H-M   'P 1'
#
loop_
_entity.id
_entity.type
_entity.pdbx_description
1 polymer ?
#
loop_
_entity_poly.entity_id
_entity_poly.type
_entity_poly.pdbx_seq_one_letter_code
_entity_poly.pdbx_strand_id
1 'polypeptide(L)'
;MTRPITRRHLLALASTLPVLAAAPSIAPAGGGLRLIMFEIKGCPTCAVWKREVGRVYHKTKQGRRAPLRRVNMHRVPKELSGIRGVRYSPTFVLVDARNREI
;
A
#
# COMPACT_ATOMS: atom_id res chain seq x y z
N MET A 1 19.63 -29.54 76.23
CA MET A 1 20.75 -30.23 75.55
C MET A 1 20.59 -30.05 74.03
N THR A 2 21.64 -29.53 73.38
CA THR A 2 22.04 -29.64 71.96
C THR A 2 21.11 -29.17 70.82
N ARG A 3 21.47 -28.00 70.26
CA ARG A 3 21.26 -27.53 68.85
C ARG A 3 21.84 -28.56 67.85
N PRO A 4 21.39 -28.67 66.57
CA PRO A 4 21.72 -27.69 65.50
C PRO A 4 20.73 -27.57 64.30
N ILE A 5 20.51 -26.36 63.74
CA ILE A 5 21.12 -25.75 62.53
C ILE A 5 20.38 -26.05 61.18
N THR A 6 19.67 -25.01 60.72
CA THR A 6 19.44 -24.52 59.35
C THR A 6 18.99 -25.47 58.23
N ARG A 7 17.93 -25.04 57.52
CA ARG A 7 18.01 -24.92 56.06
C ARG A 7 17.30 -23.65 55.60
N ARG A 8 18.12 -22.76 55.03
CA ARG A 8 17.77 -21.51 54.37
C ARG A 8 16.55 -21.72 53.46
N HIS A 9 15.40 -21.17 53.84
CA HIS A 9 14.33 -20.91 52.88
C HIS A 9 14.80 -19.74 52.01
N LEU A 10 15.49 -20.07 50.93
CA LEU A 10 15.81 -19.14 49.85
C LEU A 10 14.49 -18.52 49.39
N LEU A 11 14.33 -17.24 49.71
CA LEU A 11 13.34 -16.34 49.14
C LEU A 11 13.45 -16.44 47.61
N ALA A 12 12.58 -17.23 47.00
CA ALA A 12 12.36 -17.18 45.57
C ALA A 12 11.61 -15.86 45.29
N LEU A 13 12.39 -14.80 45.06
CA LEU A 13 11.91 -13.58 44.42
C LEU A 13 11.37 -13.99 43.06
N ALA A 14 10.05 -14.22 43.00
CA ALA A 14 9.33 -14.39 41.76
C ALA A 14 9.34 -13.05 41.03
N SER A 15 10.38 -12.83 40.21
CA SER A 15 10.45 -11.72 39.27
C SER A 15 9.32 -11.88 38.26
N THR A 16 8.18 -11.24 38.55
CA THR A 16 7.11 -11.05 37.57
C THR A 16 7.58 -10.06 36.52
N LEU A 17 8.22 -10.56 35.45
CA LEU A 17 8.46 -9.76 34.25
C LEU A 17 7.10 -9.31 33.71
N PRO A 18 6.85 -8.00 33.52
CA PRO A 18 5.64 -7.56 32.88
C PRO A 18 5.71 -7.98 31.41
N VAL A 19 4.84 -8.91 31.02
CA VAL A 19 4.65 -9.27 29.61
C VAL A 19 4.06 -8.04 28.92
N LEU A 20 4.92 -7.29 28.24
CA LEU A 20 4.52 -6.16 27.41
C LEU A 20 3.69 -6.72 26.25
N ALA A 21 2.36 -6.64 26.37
CA ALA A 21 1.44 -7.06 25.33
C ALA A 21 1.69 -6.24 24.07
N ALA A 22 2.35 -6.85 23.08
CA ALA A 22 2.54 -6.27 21.76
C ALA A 22 1.17 -6.16 21.08
N ALA A 23 0.53 -5.00 21.19
CA ALA A 23 -0.67 -4.71 20.44
C ALA A 23 -0.32 -4.73 18.93
N PRO A 24 -1.06 -5.45 18.09
CA PRO A 24 -0.81 -5.44 16.65
C PRO A 24 -1.03 -4.02 16.13
N SER A 25 0.04 -3.37 15.67
CA SER A 25 -0.07 -2.12 14.92
C SER A 25 -0.80 -2.40 13.61
N ILE A 26 -2.10 -2.09 13.56
CA ILE A 26 -2.81 -1.94 12.30
C ILE A 26 -2.27 -0.66 11.68
N ALA A 27 -1.18 -0.77 10.93
CA ALA A 27 -0.73 0.33 10.10
C ALA A 27 -1.87 0.66 9.13
N PRO A 28 -2.28 1.93 8.99
CA PRO A 28 -3.18 2.31 7.91
C PRO A 28 -2.53 1.82 6.61
N ALA A 29 -3.32 1.13 5.77
CA ALA A 29 -2.87 0.72 4.45
C ALA A 29 -2.56 1.97 3.62
N GLY A 30 -1.35 2.51 3.80
CA GLY A 30 -0.85 3.76 3.24
C GLY A 30 -0.54 3.65 1.75
N GLY A 31 -1.41 2.99 0.99
CA GLY A 31 -1.39 3.09 -0.46
C GLY A 31 -2.17 4.31 -0.89
N GLY A 32 -1.49 5.36 -1.32
CA GLY A 32 -2.16 6.53 -1.90
C GLY A 32 -3.03 6.16 -3.10
N LEU A 33 -3.99 7.04 -3.42
CA LEU A 33 -4.75 6.94 -4.67
C LEU A 33 -3.78 6.93 -5.86
N ARG A 34 -4.16 6.25 -6.95
CA ARG A 34 -3.41 6.31 -8.21
C ARG A 34 -4.37 6.50 -9.38
N LEU A 35 -3.93 7.24 -10.38
CA LEU A 35 -4.65 7.36 -11.64
C LEU A 35 -3.99 6.41 -12.66
N ILE A 36 -4.67 5.33 -13.02
CA ILE A 36 -4.20 4.38 -14.02
C ILE A 36 -4.64 4.84 -15.41
N MET A 37 -3.69 5.15 -16.28
CA MET A 37 -3.94 5.41 -17.70
C MET A 37 -3.66 4.13 -18.48
N PHE A 38 -4.70 3.49 -19.00
CA PHE A 38 -4.58 2.38 -19.93
C PHE A 38 -4.32 2.90 -21.35
N GLU A 39 -3.26 2.40 -21.99
CA GLU A 39 -2.85 2.78 -23.34
C GLU A 39 -2.46 1.57 -24.20
N ILE A 40 -2.42 1.77 -25.52
CA ILE A 40 -1.83 0.84 -26.50
C ILE A 40 -0.68 1.51 -27.24
N LYS A 41 0.18 0.69 -27.85
CA LYS A 41 1.20 1.20 -28.77
C LYS A 41 0.52 1.88 -29.97
N GLY A 42 1.00 3.06 -30.35
CA GLY A 42 0.49 3.79 -31.51
C GLY A 42 -0.79 4.61 -31.27
N CYS A 43 -1.30 4.69 -30.03
CA CYS A 43 -2.47 5.53 -29.71
C CYS A 43 -2.19 7.04 -29.88
N PRO A 44 -2.79 7.73 -30.88
CA PRO A 44 -2.50 9.15 -31.15
C PRO A 44 -2.99 10.05 -30.01
N THR A 45 -4.21 9.81 -29.52
CA THR A 45 -4.80 10.59 -28.43
C THR A 45 -4.03 10.43 -27.12
N CYS A 46 -3.44 9.26 -26.87
CA CYS A 46 -2.55 9.04 -25.73
C CYS A 46 -1.29 9.91 -25.84
N ALA A 47 -0.74 10.07 -27.05
CA ALA A 47 0.41 10.94 -27.29
C ALA A 47 0.07 12.42 -27.07
N VAL A 48 -1.10 12.86 -27.54
CA VAL A 48 -1.65 14.21 -27.29
C VAL A 48 -1.75 14.47 -25.78
N TRP A 49 -2.42 13.58 -25.04
CA TRP A 49 -2.56 13.72 -23.59
C TRP A 49 -1.21 13.76 -22.86
N LYS A 50 -0.25 12.90 -23.25
CA LYS A 50 1.10 12.90 -22.67
C LYS A 50 1.82 14.22 -22.90
N ARG A 51 1.69 14.81 -24.09
CA ARG A 51 2.32 16.09 -24.45
C ARG A 51 1.72 17.26 -23.68
N GLU A 52 0.40 17.32 -23.57
CA GLU A 52 -0.34 18.48 -23.04
C GLU A 52 -0.54 18.43 -21.52
N VAL A 53 -0.83 17.24 -20.98
CA VAL A 53 -1.16 17.06 -19.56
C VAL A 53 -0.10 16.25 -18.84
N GLY A 54 0.30 15.11 -19.42
CA GLY A 54 1.15 14.13 -18.75
C GLY A 54 2.50 14.67 -18.25
N ARG A 55 3.11 15.60 -19.00
CA ARG A 55 4.40 16.24 -18.60
C ARG A 55 4.32 16.99 -17.27
N VAL A 56 3.20 17.62 -16.98
CA VAL A 56 3.04 18.49 -15.79
C VAL A 56 2.06 17.94 -14.76
N TYR A 57 1.37 16.85 -15.06
CA TYR A 57 0.34 16.27 -14.18
C TYR A 57 0.81 16.08 -12.73
N HIS A 58 2.03 15.57 -12.52
CA HIS A 58 2.63 15.38 -11.19
C HIS A 58 2.78 16.67 -10.37
N LYS A 59 2.80 17.85 -11.01
CA LYS A 59 2.89 19.16 -10.37
C LYS A 59 1.51 19.71 -9.97
N THR A 60 0.43 19.10 -10.44
CA THR A 60 -0.93 19.52 -10.09
C THR A 60 -1.35 19.01 -8.70
N LYS A 61 -2.36 19.62 -8.08
CA LYS A 61 -2.93 19.12 -6.82
C LYS A 61 -3.45 17.68 -6.98
N GLN A 62 -4.05 17.39 -8.14
CA GLN A 62 -4.61 16.11 -8.51
C GLN A 62 -3.51 15.06 -8.65
N GLY A 63 -2.45 15.34 -9.42
CA GLY A 63 -1.36 14.38 -9.63
C GLY A 63 -0.49 14.14 -8.40
N ARG A 64 -0.44 15.07 -7.45
CA ARG A 64 0.15 14.81 -6.12
C ARG A 64 -0.72 13.88 -5.28
N ARG A 65 -2.05 14.02 -5.35
CA ARG A 65 -3.00 13.17 -4.60
C ARG A 65 -3.16 11.78 -5.22
N ALA A 66 -3.13 11.70 -6.55
CA ALA A 66 -3.29 10.49 -7.33
C ALA A 66 -2.20 10.40 -8.42
N PRO A 67 -0.99 9.93 -8.08
CA PRO A 67 0.08 9.79 -9.05
C PRO A 67 -0.34 8.94 -10.26
N LEU A 68 0.05 9.39 -11.45
CA LEU A 68 -0.25 8.72 -12.71
C LEU A 68 0.60 7.45 -12.85
N ARG A 69 -0.03 6.32 -13.16
CA ARG A 69 0.62 5.09 -13.62
C ARG A 69 0.09 4.72 -15.00
N ARG A 70 0.98 4.50 -15.96
CA ARG A 70 0.61 4.06 -17.32
C ARG A 70 0.67 2.54 -17.41
N VAL A 71 -0.31 1.94 -18.07
CA VAL A 71 -0.44 0.49 -18.22
C VAL A 71 -0.79 0.15 -19.66
N ASN A 72 -0.09 -0.83 -20.25
CA ASN A 72 -0.47 -1.38 -21.54
C ASN A 72 -1.68 -2.30 -21.39
N MET A 73 -2.80 -2.00 -22.04
CA MET A 73 -4.03 -2.79 -21.91
C MET A 73 -3.92 -4.22 -22.48
N HIS A 74 -2.94 -4.51 -23.33
CA HIS A 74 -2.67 -5.88 -23.80
C HIS A 74 -1.82 -6.70 -22.81
N ARG A 75 -1.27 -6.06 -21.76
CA ARG A 75 -0.40 -6.69 -20.76
C ARG A 75 -0.73 -6.15 -19.38
N VAL A 76 -2.00 -6.26 -18.99
CA VAL A 76 -2.48 -5.76 -17.69
C VAL A 76 -1.84 -6.58 -16.56
N PRO A 77 -1.15 -5.92 -15.60
CA PRO A 77 -0.59 -6.59 -14.43
C PRO A 77 -1.65 -7.29 -13.58
N LYS A 78 -1.29 -8.41 -12.94
CA LYS A 78 -2.22 -9.25 -12.16
C LYS A 78 -2.93 -8.44 -11.06
N GLU A 79 -2.24 -7.49 -10.43
CA GLU A 79 -2.81 -6.66 -9.37
C GLU A 79 -3.90 -5.69 -9.85
N LEU A 80 -4.04 -5.47 -11.17
CA LEU A 80 -5.08 -4.65 -11.78
C LEU A 80 -6.16 -5.48 -12.50
N SER A 81 -6.13 -6.81 -12.38
CA SER A 81 -7.08 -7.72 -13.05
C SER A 81 -8.54 -7.54 -12.63
N GLY A 82 -8.80 -6.90 -11.48
CA GLY A 82 -10.13 -6.53 -11.02
C GLY A 82 -10.77 -5.36 -11.77
N ILE A 83 -9.99 -4.58 -12.52
CA ILE A 83 -10.49 -3.47 -13.34
C ILE A 83 -11.06 -4.06 -14.63
N ARG A 84 -12.35 -3.83 -14.87
CA ARG A 84 -13.09 -4.40 -16.01
C ARG A 84 -13.53 -3.32 -16.98
N GLY A 85 -13.93 -3.72 -18.18
CA GLY A 85 -14.59 -2.79 -19.13
C GLY A 85 -13.67 -1.78 -19.83
N VAL A 86 -12.36 -1.83 -19.63
CA VAL A 86 -11.41 -1.00 -20.40
C VAL A 86 -11.28 -1.54 -21.83
N ARG A 87 -11.89 -0.86 -22.80
CA ARG A 87 -11.91 -1.27 -24.22
C ARG A 87 -11.24 -0.29 -25.18
N TYR A 88 -11.01 0.94 -24.74
CA TYR A 88 -10.47 2.02 -25.57
C TYR A 88 -9.27 2.69 -24.90
N SER A 89 -8.45 3.38 -25.70
CA SER A 89 -7.30 4.13 -25.21
C SER A 89 -7.39 5.61 -25.59
N PRO A 90 -7.02 6.55 -24.69
CA PRO A 90 -6.71 6.31 -23.29
C PRO A 90 -7.97 6.11 -22.44
N THR A 91 -7.90 5.23 -21.43
CA THR A 91 -8.90 5.18 -20.34
C THR A 91 -8.21 5.46 -19.02
N PHE A 92 -8.82 6.30 -18.19
CA PHE A 92 -8.30 6.68 -16.88
C PHE A 92 -9.16 6.07 -15.78
N VAL A 93 -8.54 5.29 -14.90
CA VAL A 93 -9.22 4.61 -13.78
C VAL A 93 -8.55 5.06 -12.48
N LEU A 94 -9.33 5.60 -11.56
CA LEU A 94 -8.86 5.95 -10.23
C LEU A 94 -8.88 4.69 -9.36
N VAL A 95 -7.79 4.41 -8.65
CA VAL A 95 -7.69 3.22 -7.79
C VAL A 95 -7.22 3.54 -6.39
N ASP A 96 -7.71 2.76 -5.43
CA ASP A 96 -7.28 2.82 -4.03
C ASP A 96 -5.95 2.09 -3.76
N ALA A 97 -5.55 2.08 -2.48
CA ALA A 97 -4.38 1.35 -1.97
C ALA A 97 -4.36 -0.14 -2.35
N ARG A 98 -5.54 -0.74 -2.53
CA ARG A 98 -5.77 -2.17 -2.76
C ARG A 98 -5.99 -2.47 -4.24
N ASN A 99 -5.72 -1.52 -5.15
CA ASN A 99 -5.95 -1.62 -6.59
C ASN A 99 -7.42 -1.80 -7.00
N ARG A 100 -8.37 -1.35 -6.16
CA ARG A 100 -9.79 -1.36 -6.52
C ARG A 100 -10.15 -0.04 -7.19
N GLU A 101 -10.91 -0.13 -8.27
CA GLU A 101 -11.55 1.03 -8.89
C GLU A 101 -12.51 1.70 -7.90
N ILE A 102 -12.47 3.04 -7.85
CA ILE A 102 -13.28 3.87 -6.95
C ILE A 102 -14.00 5.00 -7.69
#